data_AF-A0A9W8H6R4-F1
#
_entry.id   AF-A0A9W8H6R4-F1
#
_cell.length_a   1.000
_cell.length_b   1.000
_cell.length_c   1.000
_cell.angle_alpha   90.00
_cell.angle_beta   90.00
_cell.angle_gamma   90.00
#
_symmetry.space_group_name_H-M   'P 1'
#
loop_
_entity.id
_entity.type
_entity.pdbx_description
1 polymer ?
#
loop_
_entity_poly.entity_id
_entity_poly.type
_entity_poly.pdbx_seq_one_letter_code
_entity_poly.pdbx_strand_id
1 'polypeptide(L)'
;MSAAAKGAAVAAAAAVAEPRSMPVGQRNVVRSNDSASLWNCTLSPGWNQAEVQVLRKALMRFGVGNWMKIIESECLPGKTIAQMNLQTQRMLGQQSTAEFNGLHIDALEVGALNSKRQGPEIKRKNNCIVNTGGKLSREEVERRRAAHRAQFEVPKDVWAAIELPRPENPLLLLDRKREELKTLAAELEAVVAQISAIENAGQPGGTKRPRE
;
A
#
# COMPACT_ATOMS: atom_id res chain seq x y z
N MET A 1 -19.28 -41.78 54.61
CA MET A 1 -20.34 -41.16 53.77
C MET A 1 -20.00 -39.68 53.68
N SER A 2 -19.23 -39.22 52.69
CA SER A 2 -19.48 -39.14 51.25
C SER A 2 -20.48 -38.04 50.87
N ALA A 3 -19.96 -37.06 50.07
CA ALA A 3 -20.66 -36.18 49.12
C ALA A 3 -21.73 -35.23 49.69
N ALA A 4 -22.10 -34.06 49.15
CA ALA A 4 -21.88 -33.33 47.91
C ALA A 4 -22.23 -31.84 48.21
N ALA A 5 -21.43 -30.84 47.83
CA ALA A 5 -21.51 -30.08 46.58
C ALA A 5 -22.91 -29.56 46.17
N LYS A 6 -23.05 -28.22 46.11
CA LYS A 6 -23.83 -27.36 45.18
C LYS A 6 -24.07 -26.02 45.91
N GLY A 7 -23.80 -24.83 45.40
CA GLY A 7 -23.42 -24.38 44.07
C GLY A 7 -23.87 -22.92 43.99
N ALA A 8 -22.94 -21.97 43.99
CA ALA A 8 -23.20 -20.57 43.70
C ALA A 8 -22.13 -20.10 42.72
N ALA A 9 -22.38 -20.40 41.43
CA ALA A 9 -21.55 -19.92 40.34
C ALA A 9 -21.83 -18.43 40.15
N VAL A 10 -20.85 -17.61 40.50
CA VAL A 10 -20.80 -16.20 40.11
C VAL A 10 -20.44 -16.16 38.62
N ALA A 11 -21.44 -15.94 37.78
CA ALA A 11 -21.24 -15.64 36.37
C ALA A 11 -20.70 -14.21 36.23
N ALA A 12 -19.38 -14.05 36.31
CA ALA A 12 -18.72 -12.83 35.87
C ALA A 12 -18.58 -12.87 34.35
N ALA A 13 -19.54 -12.27 33.65
CA ALA A 13 -19.44 -11.97 32.23
C ALA A 13 -18.24 -11.02 32.03
N ALA A 14 -17.16 -11.54 31.41
CA ALA A 14 -16.06 -10.73 30.94
C ALA A 14 -16.57 -9.84 29.80
N ALA A 15 -16.82 -8.57 30.11
CA ALA A 15 -17.16 -7.56 29.13
C ALA A 15 -16.02 -7.48 28.09
N VAL A 16 -16.36 -7.76 26.84
CA VAL A 16 -15.51 -7.53 25.66
C VAL A 16 -15.23 -6.03 25.63
N ALA A 17 -14.02 -5.64 26.07
CA ALA A 17 -13.58 -4.27 25.99
C ALA A 17 -13.46 -3.88 24.52
N GLU A 18 -14.35 -2.98 24.08
CA GLU A 18 -14.25 -2.35 22.77
C GLU A 18 -12.87 -1.68 22.62
N PRO A 19 -12.24 -1.77 21.42
CA PRO A 19 -10.93 -1.18 21.20
C PRO A 19 -11.03 0.35 21.31
N ARG A 20 -10.56 0.89 22.43
CA ARG A 20 -10.49 2.34 22.67
C ARG A 20 -9.55 2.98 21.67
N SER A 21 -10.06 3.92 20.87
CA SER A 21 -9.26 4.78 20.02
C SER A 21 -8.29 5.62 20.87
N MET A 22 -7.01 5.63 20.49
CA MET A 22 -5.97 6.37 21.21
C MET A 22 -6.21 7.88 21.22
N PRO A 23 -5.77 8.60 22.28
CA PRO A 23 -5.95 10.04 22.41
C PRO A 23 -5.11 10.80 21.38
N VAL A 24 -5.68 11.91 20.91
CA VAL A 24 -5.32 12.65 19.70
C VAL A 24 -4.03 13.46 19.90
N GLY A 25 -3.06 13.29 19.01
CA GLY A 25 -1.82 14.08 18.99
C GLY A 25 -1.08 13.98 17.65
N GLN A 26 -1.16 15.07 16.88
CA GLN A 26 -0.61 15.30 15.53
C GLN A 26 -1.10 14.38 14.39
N ARG A 27 -2.24 14.79 13.81
CA ARG A 27 -2.78 14.42 12.49
C ARG A 27 -3.00 12.91 12.28
N ASN A 28 -4.00 12.36 12.96
CA ASN A 28 -4.81 11.29 12.37
C ASN A 28 -5.58 11.91 11.19
N VAL A 29 -4.93 12.06 10.04
CA VAL A 29 -5.66 12.13 8.78
C VAL A 29 -6.21 10.74 8.57
N VAL A 30 -7.41 10.50 9.10
CA VAL A 30 -8.22 9.34 8.75
C VAL A 30 -8.40 9.46 7.24
N ARG A 31 -7.68 8.62 6.49
CA ARG A 31 -7.89 8.54 5.05
C ARG A 31 -9.14 7.71 4.87
N SER A 32 -9.97 8.01 3.88
CA SER A 32 -11.21 7.26 3.59
C SER A 32 -10.99 5.76 3.34
N ASN A 33 -9.73 5.32 3.23
CA ASN A 33 -9.29 3.94 3.17
C ASN A 33 -9.04 3.25 4.54
N ASP A 34 -9.22 3.91 5.68
CA ASP A 34 -8.99 3.34 7.03
C ASP A 34 -10.17 2.47 7.53
N SER A 35 -10.93 1.86 6.62
CA SER A 35 -11.94 0.86 7.00
C SER A 35 -11.24 -0.42 7.50
N ALA A 36 -11.73 -1.03 8.57
CA ALA A 36 -11.12 -2.19 9.23
C ALA A 36 -11.23 -3.54 8.47
N SER A 37 -11.53 -3.52 7.17
CA SER A 37 -11.55 -4.72 6.34
C SER A 37 -10.12 -5.22 6.09
N LEU A 38 -9.92 -6.54 6.13
CA LEU A 38 -8.65 -7.25 5.82
C LEU A 38 -7.95 -6.80 4.52
N TRP A 39 -8.67 -6.12 3.64
CA TRP A 39 -8.28 -5.77 2.29
C TRP A 39 -7.93 -4.29 2.10
N ASN A 40 -7.97 -3.49 3.17
CA ASN A 40 -7.74 -2.04 3.13
C ASN A 40 -6.30 -1.70 3.53
N CYS A 41 -5.32 -2.15 2.76
CA CYS A 41 -4.01 -1.52 2.84
C CYS A 41 -4.12 -0.08 2.34
N THR A 42 -3.44 0.86 2.98
CA THR A 42 -3.37 2.23 2.45
C THR A 42 -2.81 2.16 1.02
N LEU A 43 -3.53 2.70 0.05
CA LEU A 43 -3.05 2.74 -1.34
C LEU A 43 -1.93 3.78 -1.46
N SER A 44 -0.87 3.43 -2.19
CA SER A 44 0.11 4.43 -2.61
C SER A 44 -0.51 5.34 -3.67
N PRO A 45 -0.10 6.62 -3.80
CA PRO A 45 -0.61 7.50 -4.84
C PRO A 45 -0.48 6.86 -6.23
N GLY A 46 -1.53 6.94 -7.05
CA GLY A 46 -1.56 6.36 -8.39
C GLY A 46 -1.81 4.84 -8.44
N TRP A 47 -2.26 4.24 -7.32
CA TRP A 47 -2.74 2.86 -7.26
C TRP A 47 -4.25 2.81 -7.10
N ASN A 48 -4.87 1.86 -7.80
CA ASN A 48 -6.25 1.46 -7.51
C ASN A 48 -6.28 0.05 -6.88
N GLN A 49 -7.43 -0.33 -6.33
CA GLN A 49 -7.59 -1.61 -5.64
C GLN A 49 -7.39 -2.81 -6.58
N ALA A 50 -7.80 -2.71 -7.85
CA ALA A 50 -7.62 -3.78 -8.82
C ALA A 50 -6.13 -4.03 -9.11
N GLU A 51 -5.35 -2.96 -9.30
CA GLU A 51 -3.89 -3.04 -9.46
C GLU A 51 -3.20 -3.64 -8.24
N VAL A 52 -3.68 -3.34 -7.02
CA VAL A 52 -3.15 -3.97 -5.81
C VAL A 52 -3.43 -5.47 -5.77
N GLN A 53 -4.61 -5.91 -6.21
CA GLN A 53 -4.92 -7.35 -6.32
C GLN A 53 -4.07 -8.02 -7.40
N VAL A 54 -3.76 -7.33 -8.50
CA VAL A 54 -2.83 -7.82 -9.51
C VAL A 54 -1.41 -7.93 -8.94
N LEU A 55 -0.94 -6.91 -8.20
CA LEU A 55 0.35 -6.96 -7.53
C LEU A 55 0.41 -8.13 -6.54
N ARG A 56 -0.62 -8.33 -5.72
CA ARG A 56 -0.71 -9.48 -4.80
C ARG A 56 -0.50 -10.81 -5.53
N LYS A 57 -1.25 -11.04 -6.59
CA LYS A 57 -1.14 -12.24 -7.43
C LYS A 57 0.25 -12.36 -8.07
N ALA A 58 0.83 -11.26 -8.52
CA ALA A 58 2.15 -11.23 -9.13
C ALA A 58 3.26 -11.56 -8.11
N LEU A 59 3.15 -11.05 -6.88
CA LEU A 59 4.06 -11.40 -5.77
C LEU A 59 3.97 -12.88 -5.40
N MET A 60 2.76 -13.46 -5.36
CA MET A 60 2.58 -14.88 -5.15
C MET A 60 3.17 -15.70 -6.30
N ARG A 61 2.96 -15.29 -7.56
CA ARG A 61 3.42 -16.02 -8.76
C ARG A 61 4.94 -15.95 -8.95
N PHE A 62 5.54 -14.78 -8.82
CA PHE A 62 6.94 -14.57 -9.16
C PHE A 62 7.86 -14.50 -7.94
N GLY A 63 7.30 -14.31 -6.74
CA GLY A 63 8.03 -14.10 -5.50
C GLY A 63 8.31 -12.62 -5.21
N VAL A 64 8.35 -12.26 -3.93
CA VAL A 64 8.64 -10.89 -3.49
C VAL A 64 10.07 -10.50 -3.87
N GLY A 65 10.27 -9.31 -4.43
CA GLY A 65 11.58 -8.83 -4.86
C GLY A 65 11.96 -9.19 -6.30
N ASN A 66 11.22 -10.09 -6.96
CA ASN A 66 11.44 -10.46 -8.37
C ASN A 66 10.72 -9.48 -9.33
N TRP A 67 11.03 -8.19 -9.19
CA TRP A 67 10.33 -7.10 -9.90
C TRP A 67 10.45 -7.17 -11.42
N MET A 68 11.60 -7.62 -11.94
CA MET A 68 11.82 -7.75 -13.38
C MET A 68 10.82 -8.71 -14.02
N LYS A 69 10.55 -9.87 -13.40
CA LYS A 69 9.55 -10.84 -13.89
C LYS A 69 8.13 -10.26 -13.89
N ILE A 70 7.81 -9.42 -12.91
CA ILE A 70 6.52 -8.72 -12.84
C ILE A 70 6.41 -7.72 -14.01
N ILE A 71 7.47 -6.96 -14.28
CA ILE A 71 7.53 -6.02 -15.40
C ILE A 71 7.42 -6.74 -16.74
N GLU A 72 8.19 -7.82 -16.93
CA GLU A 72 8.17 -8.65 -18.15
C GLU A 72 6.81 -9.32 -18.39
N SER A 73 6.04 -9.58 -17.32
CA SER A 73 4.67 -10.09 -17.45
C SER A 73 3.66 -9.03 -17.90
N GLU A 74 4.08 -7.76 -17.89
CA GLU A 74 3.30 -6.57 -18.23
C GLU A 74 1.98 -6.40 -17.46
N CYS A 75 1.73 -7.18 -16.40
CA CYS A 75 0.45 -7.17 -15.69
C CYS A 75 0.14 -5.85 -14.95
N LEU A 76 1.16 -5.00 -14.76
CA LEU A 76 1.06 -3.69 -14.10
C LEU A 76 1.69 -2.60 -14.99
N PRO A 77 1.03 -2.20 -16.09
CA PRO A 77 1.61 -1.27 -17.05
C PRO A 77 1.87 0.10 -16.40
N GLY A 78 3.07 0.64 -16.67
CA GLY A 78 3.49 1.96 -16.17
C GLY A 78 3.83 2.01 -14.67
N LYS A 79 3.78 0.89 -13.94
CA LYS A 79 4.21 0.85 -12.54
C LYS A 79 5.72 0.59 -12.46
N THR A 80 6.43 1.47 -11.76
CA THR A 80 7.87 1.33 -11.54
C THR A 80 8.19 0.36 -10.41
N ILE A 81 9.43 -0.15 -10.37
CA ILE A 81 9.92 -0.99 -9.27
C ILE A 81 9.75 -0.29 -7.91
N ALA A 82 10.05 1.01 -7.85
CA ALA A 82 9.91 1.79 -6.61
C ALA A 82 8.44 1.86 -6.15
N GLN A 83 7.51 2.08 -7.08
CA GLN A 83 6.07 2.09 -6.78
C GLN A 83 5.58 0.73 -6.30
N MET A 84 5.99 -0.37 -6.96
CA MET A 84 5.63 -1.72 -6.55
C MET A 84 6.20 -2.08 -5.18
N ASN A 85 7.45 -1.72 -4.88
CA ASN A 85 8.05 -1.98 -3.59
C ASN A 85 7.37 -1.21 -2.46
N LEU A 86 7.07 0.08 -2.66
CA LEU A 86 6.32 0.88 -1.67
C LEU A 86 4.93 0.30 -1.42
N GLN A 87 4.22 -0.10 -2.47
CA GLN A 87 2.92 -0.74 -2.32
C GLN A 87 3.04 -2.08 -1.57
N THR A 88 4.06 -2.88 -1.87
CA THR A 88 4.34 -4.15 -1.18
C THR A 88 4.59 -3.95 0.31
N GLN A 89 5.37 -2.93 0.71
CA GLN A 89 5.60 -2.59 2.12
C GLN A 89 4.30 -2.26 2.86
N ARG A 90 3.37 -1.56 2.19
CA ARG A 90 2.05 -1.26 2.76
C ARG A 90 1.18 -2.51 2.88
N MET A 91 1.22 -3.39 1.89
CA MET A 91 0.51 -4.67 1.92
C MET A 91 1.01 -5.57 3.05
N LEU A 92 2.33 -5.67 3.23
CA LEU A 92 2.95 -6.44 4.31
C LEU A 92 2.78 -5.77 5.68
N GLY A 93 2.46 -4.49 5.74
CA GLY A 93 2.40 -3.73 7.00
C GLY A 93 3.78 -3.51 7.64
N GLN A 94 4.87 -3.61 6.90
CA GLN A 94 6.24 -3.39 7.37
C GLN A 94 7.15 -2.80 6.29
N GLN A 95 8.14 -2.00 6.71
CA GLN A 95 9.04 -1.33 5.76
C GLN A 95 10.12 -2.26 5.19
N SER A 96 10.60 -3.20 5.99
CA SER A 96 11.62 -4.15 5.53
C SER A 96 10.98 -5.27 4.71
N THR A 97 11.46 -5.51 3.50
CA THR A 97 11.00 -6.62 2.63
C THR A 97 12.07 -7.69 2.43
N ALA A 98 13.29 -7.49 2.95
CA ALA A 98 14.45 -8.34 2.69
C ALA A 98 14.25 -9.80 3.14
N GLU A 99 13.51 -10.01 4.23
CA GLU A 99 13.16 -11.32 4.79
C GLU A 99 12.12 -12.08 3.97
N PHE A 100 11.46 -11.42 3.02
CA PHE A 100 10.53 -12.05 2.08
C PHE A 100 11.11 -12.22 0.68
N ASN A 101 12.32 -11.71 0.42
CA ASN A 101 12.91 -11.75 -0.91
C ASN A 101 13.00 -13.18 -1.46
N GLY A 102 12.44 -13.39 -2.65
CA GLY A 102 12.33 -14.67 -3.33
C GLY A 102 11.21 -15.61 -2.83
N LEU A 103 10.43 -15.22 -1.82
CA LEU A 103 9.33 -16.05 -1.31
C LEU A 103 8.04 -15.78 -2.07
N HIS A 104 7.32 -16.85 -2.39
CA HIS A 104 6.00 -16.83 -3.01
C HIS A 104 4.94 -16.75 -1.90
N ILE A 105 4.57 -15.53 -1.50
CA ILE A 105 3.68 -15.32 -0.34
C ILE A 105 2.50 -14.42 -0.70
N ASP A 106 1.40 -14.59 0.03
CA ASP A 106 0.34 -13.61 0.06
C ASP A 106 0.69 -12.45 1.01
N ALA A 107 1.07 -11.32 0.43
CA ALA A 107 1.49 -10.15 1.21
C ALA A 107 0.38 -9.60 2.12
N LEU A 108 -0.91 -9.78 1.78
CA LEU A 108 -2.01 -9.26 2.60
C LEU A 108 -2.28 -10.13 3.84
N GLU A 109 -2.02 -11.44 3.78
CA GLU A 109 -2.09 -12.30 4.96
C GLU A 109 -1.04 -11.89 6.00
N VAL A 110 0.19 -11.65 5.55
CA VAL A 110 1.27 -11.11 6.40
C VAL A 110 0.89 -9.74 6.95
N GLY A 111 0.32 -8.86 6.12
CA GLY A 111 -0.21 -7.57 6.55
C GLY A 111 -1.24 -7.67 7.67
N ALA A 112 -2.18 -8.61 7.55
CA ALA A 112 -3.22 -8.85 8.54
C ALA A 112 -2.68 -9.39 9.88
N LEU A 113 -1.59 -10.16 9.85
CA LEU A 113 -0.89 -10.58 11.06
C LEU A 113 -0.11 -9.41 11.66
N ASN A 114 0.59 -8.65 10.83
CA ASN A 114 1.37 -7.49 11.25
C ASN A 114 0.49 -6.35 11.79
N SER A 115 -0.75 -6.20 11.33
CA SER A 115 -1.68 -5.19 11.88
C SER A 115 -2.10 -5.51 13.32
N LYS A 116 -2.19 -6.79 13.67
CA LYS A 116 -2.52 -7.26 15.04
C LYS A 116 -1.34 -7.20 16.01
N ARG A 117 -0.11 -7.11 15.51
CA ARG A 117 1.10 -6.98 16.36
C ARG A 117 1.10 -5.64 17.08
N GLN A 118 1.07 -5.73 18.41
CA GLN A 118 1.18 -4.62 19.35
C GLN A 118 2.20 -5.00 20.43
N GLY A 119 2.95 -4.04 20.95
CA GLY A 119 3.95 -4.27 21.98
C GLY A 119 4.91 -3.09 22.14
N PRO A 120 5.61 -2.99 23.29
CA PRO A 120 6.55 -1.90 23.54
C PRO A 120 7.74 -1.91 22.58
N GLU A 121 8.12 -3.07 22.02
CA GLU A 121 9.16 -3.19 20.99
C GLU A 121 8.70 -2.86 19.56
N ILE A 122 7.39 -2.76 19.30
CA ILE A 122 6.85 -2.52 17.95
C ILE A 122 6.72 -1.03 17.70
N LYS A 123 7.64 -0.46 16.91
CA LYS A 123 7.51 0.93 16.42
C LYS A 123 6.93 0.95 15.01
N ARG A 124 6.08 1.95 14.75
CA ARG A 124 5.46 2.17 13.44
C ARG A 124 5.82 3.54 12.88
N LYS A 125 6.01 3.60 11.57
CA LYS A 125 6.12 4.85 10.81
C LYS A 125 5.27 4.71 9.55
N ASN A 126 4.33 5.64 9.35
CA ASN A 126 3.33 5.58 8.28
C ASN A 126 2.53 4.26 8.28
N ASN A 127 2.08 3.82 9.46
CA ASN A 127 1.37 2.56 9.72
C ASN A 127 2.15 1.25 9.48
N CYS A 128 3.35 1.31 8.90
CA CYS A 128 4.23 0.15 8.73
C CYS A 128 5.13 -0.06 9.94
N ILE A 129 5.34 -1.32 10.35
CA ILE A 129 6.35 -1.70 11.33
C ILE A 129 7.74 -1.34 10.79
N VAL A 130 8.53 -0.67 11.63
CA VAL A 130 9.92 -0.30 11.33
C VAL A 130 10.88 -1.13 12.15
N ASN A 131 12.00 -1.52 11.54
CA ASN A 131 13.12 -2.08 12.29
C ASN A 131 13.81 -0.93 13.04
N THR A 132 13.81 -1.02 14.38
CA THR A 132 14.44 -0.03 15.26
C THR A 132 15.80 -0.47 15.77
N GLY A 133 16.20 -1.71 15.47
CA GLY A 133 17.52 -2.23 15.77
C GLY A 133 18.54 -1.86 14.69
N GLY A 134 19.78 -2.31 14.88
CA GLY A 134 20.83 -2.20 13.88
C GLY A 134 20.49 -2.94 12.58
N LYS A 135 21.35 -2.76 11.57
CA LYS A 135 21.27 -3.51 10.31
C LYS A 135 21.26 -5.01 10.61
N LEU A 136 20.22 -5.71 10.14
CA LEU A 136 20.13 -7.16 10.28
C LEU A 136 21.34 -7.81 9.59
N SER A 137 21.99 -8.76 10.28
CA SER A 137 23.04 -9.55 9.67
C SER A 137 22.46 -10.43 8.56
N ARG A 138 23.31 -10.85 7.61
CA ARG A 138 22.89 -11.74 6.53
C ARG A 138 22.31 -13.06 7.05
N GLU A 139 22.91 -13.61 8.10
CA GLU A 139 22.46 -14.85 8.74
C GLU A 139 21.08 -14.68 9.38
N GLU A 140 20.82 -13.54 10.03
CA GLU A 140 19.53 -13.26 10.62
C GLU A 140 18.43 -13.10 9.57
N VAL A 141 18.75 -12.45 8.46
CA VAL A 141 17.82 -12.33 7.32
C VAL A 141 17.50 -13.71 6.74
N GLU A 142 18.49 -14.58 6.60
CA GLU A 142 18.27 -15.94 6.08
C GLU A 142 17.46 -16.80 7.07
N ARG A 143 17.75 -16.70 8.37
CA ARG A 143 16.97 -17.37 9.42
C ARG A 143 15.50 -16.96 9.37
N ARG A 144 15.23 -15.65 9.28
CA ARG A 144 13.86 -15.12 9.17
C ARG A 144 13.21 -15.55 7.87
N ARG A 145 13.95 -15.54 6.75
CA ARG A 145 13.45 -16.02 5.46
C ARG A 145 13.04 -17.49 5.54
N ALA A 146 13.84 -18.35 6.16
CA ALA A 146 13.52 -19.76 6.34
C ALA A 146 12.27 -19.95 7.22
N ALA A 147 12.13 -19.17 8.30
CA ALA A 147 10.93 -19.20 9.14
C ALA A 147 9.67 -18.75 8.37
N HIS A 148 9.77 -17.64 7.62
CA HIS A 148 8.67 -17.16 6.79
C HIS A 148 8.34 -18.09 5.63
N ARG A 149 9.34 -18.76 5.06
CA ARG A 149 9.14 -19.80 4.05
C ARG A 149 8.25 -20.91 4.60
N ALA A 150 8.59 -21.45 5.77
CA ALA A 150 7.80 -22.50 6.39
C ALA A 150 6.37 -22.05 6.76
N GLN A 151 6.18 -20.77 7.08
CA GLN A 151 4.91 -20.25 7.56
C GLN A 151 3.98 -19.73 6.45
N PHE A 152 4.52 -19.11 5.41
CA PHE A 152 3.76 -18.31 4.44
C PHE A 152 3.99 -18.71 2.98
N GLU A 153 4.94 -19.60 2.68
CA GLU A 153 5.18 -19.97 1.28
C GLU A 153 3.97 -20.70 0.71
N VAL A 154 3.43 -20.13 -0.35
CA VAL A 154 2.35 -20.69 -1.13
C VAL A 154 2.86 -21.93 -1.85
N PRO A 155 2.12 -23.05 -1.84
CA PRO A 155 2.48 -24.24 -2.59
C PRO A 155 2.69 -23.97 -4.10
N LYS A 156 3.62 -24.71 -4.70
CA LYS A 156 4.05 -24.49 -6.09
C LYS A 156 2.94 -24.62 -7.11
N ASP A 157 2.08 -25.61 -6.93
CA ASP A 157 0.86 -25.83 -7.68
C ASP A 157 -0.07 -24.62 -7.64
N VAL A 158 -0.26 -24.02 -6.46
CA VAL A 158 -1.14 -22.87 -6.28
C VAL A 158 -0.59 -21.65 -7.00
N TRP A 159 0.68 -21.27 -6.78
CA TRP A 159 1.20 -20.07 -7.42
C TRP A 159 1.48 -20.22 -8.91
N ALA A 160 1.78 -21.44 -9.39
CA ALA A 160 1.96 -21.69 -10.82
C ALA A 160 0.64 -21.56 -11.60
N ALA A 161 -0.49 -21.87 -10.96
CA ALA A 161 -1.83 -21.72 -11.52
C ALA A 161 -2.35 -20.28 -11.52
N ILE A 162 -1.67 -19.33 -10.86
CA ILE A 162 -2.12 -17.93 -10.83
C ILE A 162 -2.02 -17.32 -12.22
N GLU A 163 -3.16 -16.96 -12.78
CA GLU A 163 -3.26 -16.18 -14.01
C GLU A 163 -3.22 -14.69 -13.71
N LEU A 164 -2.34 -13.98 -14.41
CA LEU A 164 -2.22 -12.54 -14.34
C LEU A 164 -2.88 -11.91 -15.57
N PRO A 165 -3.60 -10.78 -15.40
CA PRO A 165 -4.14 -10.07 -16.54
C PRO A 165 -2.98 -9.60 -17.40
N ARG A 166 -2.98 -10.02 -18.67
CA ARG A 166 -2.08 -9.44 -19.66
C ARG A 166 -2.72 -8.15 -20.16
N PRO A 167 -1.97 -7.07 -20.30
CA PRO A 167 -2.53 -5.86 -20.91
C PRO A 167 -2.97 -6.20 -22.34
N GLU A 168 -4.12 -5.65 -22.72
CA GLU A 168 -4.49 -5.56 -24.13
C GLU A 168 -3.37 -4.80 -24.85
N ASN A 169 -2.83 -5.42 -25.91
CA ASN A 169 -1.81 -4.95 -26.85
C ASN A 169 -1.11 -3.62 -26.47
N PRO A 170 0.22 -3.60 -26.23
CA PRO A 170 0.99 -2.39 -25.89
C PRO A 170 0.70 -1.15 -26.76
N LEU A 171 0.30 -1.35 -28.02
CA LEU A 171 -0.15 -0.29 -28.92
C LEU A 171 -1.39 0.45 -28.40
N LEU A 172 -2.37 -0.25 -27.82
CA LEU A 172 -3.58 0.36 -27.26
C LEU A 172 -3.28 1.22 -26.03
N LEU A 173 -2.31 0.81 -25.20
CA LEU A 173 -1.84 1.62 -24.08
C LEU A 173 -1.14 2.90 -24.55
N LEU A 174 -0.32 2.80 -25.60
CA LEU A 174 0.32 3.96 -26.23
C LEU A 174 -0.72 4.91 -26.82
N ASP A 175 -1.73 4.40 -27.50
CA ASP A 175 -2.79 5.21 -28.09
C ASP A 175 -3.61 5.92 -27.00
N ARG A 176 -3.98 5.22 -25.93
CA ARG A 176 -4.64 5.84 -24.78
C ARG A 176 -3.78 6.93 -24.14
N LYS A 177 -2.46 6.71 -23.97
CA LYS A 177 -1.55 7.71 -23.41
C LYS A 177 -1.38 8.92 -24.32
N ARG A 178 -1.40 8.72 -25.64
CA ARG A 178 -1.40 9.80 -26.62
C ARG A 178 -2.67 10.65 -26.51
N GLU A 179 -3.82 10.02 -26.33
CA GLU A 179 -5.08 10.75 -26.11
C GLU A 179 -5.08 11.51 -24.78
N GLU A 180 -4.66 10.87 -23.67
CA GLU A 180 -4.50 11.56 -22.38
C GLU A 180 -3.57 12.79 -22.49
N LEU A 181 -2.47 12.68 -23.24
CA LEU A 181 -1.56 13.81 -23.50
C LEU A 181 -2.22 14.94 -24.31
N LYS A 182 -3.04 14.61 -25.31
CA LYS A 182 -3.78 15.63 -26.09
C LYS A 182 -4.78 16.37 -25.21
N THR A 183 -5.51 15.66 -24.35
CA THR A 183 -6.46 16.28 -23.42
C THR A 183 -5.75 17.23 -22.46
N LEU A 184 -4.65 16.78 -21.84
CA LEU A 184 -3.86 17.61 -20.92
C LEU A 184 -3.26 18.84 -21.61
N ALA A 185 -2.83 18.72 -22.86
CA ALA A 185 -2.33 19.86 -23.63
C ALA A 185 -3.44 20.91 -23.86
N ALA A 186 -4.65 20.48 -24.21
CA ALA A 186 -5.79 21.37 -24.37
C ALA A 186 -6.22 22.03 -23.05
N GLU A 187 -6.20 21.29 -21.94
CA GLU A 187 -6.46 21.84 -20.60
C GLU A 187 -5.41 22.90 -20.23
N LEU A 188 -4.14 22.64 -20.52
CA LEU A 188 -3.05 23.59 -20.27
C LEU A 188 -3.23 24.87 -21.09
N GLU A 189 -3.56 24.76 -22.38
CA GLU A 189 -3.86 25.93 -23.23
C GLU A 189 -5.01 26.77 -22.65
N ALA A 190 -6.07 26.12 -22.16
CA ALA A 190 -7.19 26.82 -21.53
C ALA A 190 -6.77 27.56 -20.25
N VAL A 191 -5.95 26.93 -19.41
CA VAL A 191 -5.41 27.56 -18.18
C VAL A 191 -4.50 28.74 -18.52
N VAL A 192 -3.62 28.59 -19.52
CA VAL A 192 -2.76 29.68 -20.00
C VAL A 192 -3.59 30.87 -20.48
N ALA A 193 -4.65 30.62 -21.25
CA ALA A 193 -5.54 31.68 -21.71
C ALA A 193 -6.25 32.40 -20.56
N GLN A 194 -6.68 31.67 -19.52
CA GLN A 194 -7.27 32.26 -18.31
C GLN A 194 -6.26 33.15 -17.56
N ILE A 195 -5.01 32.69 -17.40
CA ILE A 195 -3.95 33.47 -16.77
C ILE A 195 -3.72 34.78 -17.53
N SER A 196 -3.55 34.72 -18.86
CA SER A 196 -3.34 35.91 -19.67
C SER A 196 -4.52 36.89 -19.62
N ALA A 197 -5.76 36.39 -19.55
CA ALA A 197 -6.95 37.25 -19.39
C ALA A 197 -6.95 38.00 -18.05
N ILE A 198 -6.52 37.34 -16.96
CA ILE A 198 -6.40 37.96 -15.63
C ILE A 198 -5.27 39.00 -15.63
N GLU A 199 -4.11 38.68 -16.20
CA GLU A 199 -2.97 39.61 -16.29
C GLU A 199 -3.35 40.88 -17.08
N ASN A 200 -4.06 40.73 -18.20
CA ASN A 200 -4.53 41.86 -19.00
C ASN A 200 -5.63 42.69 -18.31
N ALA A 201 -6.49 42.06 -17.49
CA ALA A 201 -7.50 42.76 -16.71
C ALA A 201 -6.92 43.50 -15.47
N GLY A 202 -5.73 43.10 -15.01
CA GLY A 202 -5.05 43.66 -13.83
C GLY A 202 -4.18 44.88 -14.08
N GLN A 203 -4.16 45.46 -15.30
CA GLN A 203 -3.36 46.64 -15.65
C GLN A 203 -4.22 47.93 -15.59
N PRO A 204 -4.31 48.64 -14.45
CA PRO A 204 -4.98 49.93 -14.41
C PRO A 204 -4.15 50.96 -15.18
N GLY A 205 -4.79 51.58 -16.18
CA GLY A 205 -4.20 52.61 -17.02
C GLY A 205 -3.59 53.73 -16.18
N GLY A 206 -2.25 53.86 -16.27
CA GLY A 206 -1.53 54.96 -15.66
C GLY A 206 -1.97 56.29 -16.26
N THR A 207 -2.75 57.05 -15.49
CA THR A 207 -3.15 58.42 -15.81
C THR A 207 -1.90 59.30 -15.89
N LYS A 208 -1.47 59.64 -17.11
CA LYS A 208 -0.46 60.70 -17.33
C LYS A 208 -1.06 62.01 -16.84
N ARG A 209 -0.60 62.53 -15.70
CA ARG A 209 -0.87 63.90 -15.27
C ARG A 209 -0.11 64.87 -16.20
N PRO A 210 -0.74 65.91 -16.75
CA PRO A 210 -0.03 66.95 -17.47
C PRO A 210 0.81 67.77 -16.47
N ARG A 211 2.03 68.11 -16.87
CA ARG A 211 2.88 69.07 -16.14
C ARG A 211 2.40 70.46 -16.49
N GLU A 212 1.97 71.21 -15.48
CA GLU A 212 1.94 72.68 -15.47
C GLU A 212 3.35 73.23 -15.19
#